data_AF-A0A851BEZ9-F1
#
_entry.id   AF-A0A851BEZ9-F1
#
_cell.length_a   1.000
_cell.length_b   1.000
_cell.length_c   1.000
_cell.angle_alpha   90.00
_cell.angle_beta   90.00
_cell.angle_gamma   90.00
#
_symmetry.space_group_name_H-M   'P 1'
#
loop_
_entity.id
_entity.type
_entity.pdbx_description
1 polymer ?
#
loop_
_entity_poly.entity_id
_entity_poly.type
_entity_poly.pdbx_seq_one_letter_code
_entity_poly.pdbx_strand_id
1 'polypeptide(L)'
;CGGARICYIFHETFGRTLESVDPLGGLNTIDILTAIRNATGPRPALFVPEVSFELLVKRQIKRLEEPSLRCVELVHEEMQRIIQHCSNYSTQELLRFPKLHDAIVEVVTCLLRRRLPVTNEMVHNLVAIELAYINTKHPDFADACGLMNNNIE
;
A
#
# COMPACT_ATOMS: atom_id res chain seq x y z
N CYS A 1 -2.89 14.00 -20.40
CA CYS A 1 -1.61 13.32 -20.69
C CYS A 1 -1.37 12.24 -19.64
N GLY A 2 -0.76 11.11 -20.01
CA GLY A 2 -0.68 9.94 -19.12
C GLY A 2 0.07 10.16 -17.80
N GLY A 3 1.12 11.00 -17.81
CA GLY A 3 1.84 11.34 -16.58
C GLY A 3 0.97 12.02 -15.51
N ALA A 4 0.08 12.94 -15.91
CA ALA A 4 -0.86 13.57 -14.99
C ALA A 4 -1.86 12.57 -14.41
N ARG A 5 -2.27 11.57 -15.20
CA ARG A 5 -3.17 10.50 -14.75
C ARG A 5 -2.49 9.58 -13.74
N ILE A 6 -1.21 9.25 -13.92
CA ILE A 6 -0.42 8.51 -12.93
C ILE A 6 -0.29 9.31 -11.62
N CYS A 7 -0.03 10.61 -11.70
CA CYS A 7 0.01 11.48 -10.51
C CYS A 7 -1.33 11.46 -9.75
N TYR A 8 -2.45 11.51 -10.47
CA TYR A 8 -3.79 11.38 -9.90
C TYR A 8 -4.00 10.02 -9.24
N ILE A 9 -3.52 8.92 -9.84
CA ILE A 9 -3.61 7.58 -9.23
C ILE A 9 -2.88 7.56 -7.88
N PHE A 10 -1.67 8.14 -7.80
CA PHE A 10 -0.91 8.14 -6.54
C PHE A 10 -1.55 8.97 -5.43
N HIS A 11 -2.05 10.17 -5.74
CA HIS A 11 -2.53 11.09 -4.70
C HIS A 11 -4.03 10.97 -4.48
N GLU A 12 -4.82 11.19 -5.53
CA GLU A 12 -6.27 11.30 -5.42
C GLU A 12 -6.98 9.95 -5.34
N THR A 13 -6.35 8.89 -5.84
CA THR A 13 -6.90 7.52 -5.70
C THR A 13 -6.26 6.79 -4.54
N PHE A 14 -4.96 6.53 -4.60
CA PHE A 14 -4.26 5.74 -3.59
C PHE A 14 -4.16 6.46 -2.24
N GLY A 15 -3.73 7.73 -2.21
CA GLY A 15 -3.70 8.54 -0.99
C GLY A 15 -5.05 8.56 -0.27
N ARG A 16 -6.12 8.93 -0.97
CA ARG A 16 -7.49 8.91 -0.41
C ARG A 16 -7.95 7.52 0.03
N THR A 17 -7.55 6.46 -0.69
CA THR A 17 -7.89 5.08 -0.32
C THR A 17 -7.22 4.73 1.00
N LEU A 18 -5.93 5.07 1.19
CA LEU A 18 -5.23 4.86 2.45
C LEU A 18 -5.85 5.67 3.59
N GLU A 19 -6.19 6.94 3.36
CA GLU A 19 -6.88 7.78 4.36
C GLU A 19 -8.25 7.22 4.77
N SER A 20 -8.92 6.49 3.88
CA SER A 20 -10.19 5.83 4.19
C SER A 20 -10.05 4.53 4.97
N VAL A 21 -8.83 3.99 5.10
CA VAL A 21 -8.58 2.82 5.94
C VAL A 21 -8.68 3.26 7.40
N ASP A 22 -9.82 2.95 8.01
CA ASP A 22 -10.06 3.27 9.42
C ASP A 22 -8.95 2.66 10.32
N PRO A 23 -8.15 3.48 11.02
CA PRO A 23 -7.06 3.01 11.88
C PRO A 23 -7.56 2.25 13.11
N LEU A 24 -8.83 2.44 13.49
CA LEU A 24 -9.48 1.72 14.59
C LEU A 24 -10.42 0.61 14.09
N GLY A 25 -10.49 0.42 12.78
CA GLY A 25 -11.38 -0.55 12.15
C GLY A 25 -11.07 -1.97 12.63
N GLY A 26 -12.07 -2.65 13.19
CA GLY A 26 -11.91 -3.99 13.76
C GLY A 26 -11.16 -4.04 15.09
N LEU A 27 -10.99 -2.90 15.78
CA LEU A 27 -10.44 -2.81 17.14
C LEU A 27 -11.55 -2.50 18.16
N ASN A 28 -12.45 -3.46 18.40
CA ASN A 28 -13.43 -3.30 19.47
C ASN A 28 -12.77 -3.51 20.84
N THR A 29 -13.29 -2.86 21.88
CA THR A 29 -12.78 -3.02 23.26
C THR A 29 -12.71 -4.48 23.70
N ILE A 30 -13.71 -5.29 23.32
CA ILE A 30 -13.75 -6.73 23.63
C ILE A 30 -12.61 -7.47 22.92
N ASP A 31 -12.33 -7.14 21.66
CA ASP A 31 -11.27 -7.77 20.87
C ASP A 31 -9.88 -7.39 21.40
N ILE A 32 -9.70 -6.13 21.84
CA ILE A 32 -8.48 -5.65 22.49
C ILE A 32 -8.26 -6.40 23.81
N LEU A 33 -9.26 -6.46 24.68
CA LEU A 33 -9.17 -7.19 25.95
C LEU A 33 -8.89 -8.68 25.74
N THR A 34 -9.48 -9.27 24.70
CA THR A 34 -9.24 -10.66 24.31
C THR A 34 -7.80 -10.84 23.82
N ALA A 35 -7.28 -9.93 23.00
CA ALA A 35 -5.90 -9.96 22.54
C ALA A 35 -4.91 -9.84 23.71
N ILE A 36 -5.18 -8.96 24.69
CA ILE A 36 -4.40 -8.82 25.92
C ILE A 36 -4.38 -10.15 26.69
N ARG A 37 -5.57 -10.73 26.94
CA ARG A 37 -5.68 -12.00 27.67
C ARG A 37 -4.93 -13.13 26.97
N ASN A 38 -5.04 -13.21 25.64
CA ASN A 38 -4.33 -14.21 24.84
C ASN A 38 -2.82 -14.00 24.85
N ALA A 39 -2.35 -12.75 24.80
CA ALA A 39 -0.92 -12.43 24.88
C ALA A 39 -0.33 -12.73 26.26
N THR A 40 -1.10 -12.54 27.34
CA THR A 40 -0.71 -12.92 28.71
C THR A 40 -0.57 -14.43 28.87
N GLY A 41 -1.41 -15.20 28.17
CA GLY A 41 -1.40 -16.64 28.22
C GLY A 41 -1.82 -17.20 29.59
N PRO A 42 -1.31 -18.37 30.00
CA PRO A 42 -1.80 -19.06 31.21
C PRO A 42 -1.23 -18.50 32.52
N ARG A 43 -0.25 -17.60 32.47
CA ARG A 43 0.42 -17.06 33.66
C ARG A 43 -0.27 -15.78 34.12
N PRO A 44 -0.35 -15.52 35.44
CA PRO A 44 -0.82 -14.23 35.93
C PRO A 44 0.16 -13.13 35.49
N ALA A 45 -0.37 -11.98 35.07
CA ALA A 45 0.41 -10.80 34.68
C ALA A 45 0.12 -9.62 35.60
N LEU A 46 1.17 -8.85 35.91
CA LEU A 46 1.06 -7.61 36.67
C LEU A 46 0.79 -6.39 35.76
N PHE A 47 1.14 -6.49 34.48
CA PHE A 47 1.03 -5.44 33.48
C PHE A 47 0.50 -6.00 32.16
N VAL A 48 -0.02 -5.11 31.31
CA VAL A 48 -0.48 -5.46 29.96
C VAL A 48 0.73 -5.82 29.08
N PRO A 49 0.74 -6.97 28.38
CA PRO A 49 1.86 -7.34 27.52
C PRO A 49 1.98 -6.46 26.27
N GLU A 50 3.18 -5.97 25.95
CA GLU A 50 3.47 -5.18 24.74
C GLU A 50 3.10 -5.92 23.44
N VAL A 51 3.25 -7.24 23.42
CA VAL A 51 2.91 -8.11 22.29
C VAL A 51 1.45 -7.96 21.86
N SER A 52 0.54 -7.63 22.80
CA SER A 52 -0.87 -7.41 22.46
C SER A 52 -1.05 -6.17 21.57
N PHE A 53 -0.35 -5.08 21.87
CA PHE A 53 -0.33 -3.88 21.04
C PHE A 53 0.31 -4.18 19.68
N GLU A 54 1.48 -4.83 19.66
CA GLU A 54 2.15 -5.15 18.41
C GLU A 54 1.28 -5.98 17.46
N LEU A 55 0.58 -6.99 17.98
CA LEU A 55 -0.30 -7.83 17.20
C LEU A 55 -1.45 -7.03 16.57
N LEU A 56 -2.06 -6.12 17.34
CA LEU A 56 -3.17 -5.28 16.88
C LEU A 56 -2.71 -4.28 15.81
N VAL A 57 -1.56 -3.64 16.01
CA VAL A 57 -0.97 -2.72 15.01
C VAL A 57 -0.60 -3.47 13.73
N LYS A 58 0.03 -4.64 13.83
CA LYS A 58 0.36 -5.48 12.65
C LYS A 58 -0.89 -5.87 11.85
N ARG A 59 -2.03 -6.11 12.52
CA ARG A 59 -3.30 -6.36 11.81
C ARG A 59 -3.74 -5.14 10.99
N GLN A 60 -3.55 -3.92 11.51
CA GLN A 60 -3.88 -2.70 10.78
C GLN A 60 -2.93 -2.46 9.60
N ILE A 61 -1.61 -2.61 9.82
CA ILE A 61 -0.59 -2.46 8.75
C ILE A 61 -0.89 -3.42 7.59
N LYS A 62 -1.28 -4.67 7.87
CA LYS A 62 -1.58 -5.67 6.84
C LYS A 62 -2.75 -5.26 5.92
N ARG A 63 -3.69 -4.44 6.40
CA ARG A 63 -4.81 -3.93 5.59
C ARG A 63 -4.36 -2.95 4.51
N LEU A 64 -3.13 -2.41 4.61
CA LEU A 64 -2.58 -1.47 3.63
C LEU A 64 -2.03 -2.17 2.38
N GLU A 65 -1.87 -3.49 2.41
CA GLU A 65 -1.28 -4.26 1.31
C GLU A 65 -2.17 -4.29 0.07
N GLU A 66 -3.45 -4.65 0.24
CA GLU A 66 -4.44 -4.73 -0.83
C GLU A 66 -4.58 -3.40 -1.61
N PRO A 67 -4.82 -2.24 -0.97
CA PRO A 67 -4.91 -0.98 -1.70
C PRO A 67 -3.58 -0.59 -2.37
N SER A 68 -2.44 -0.99 -1.81
CA SER A 68 -1.12 -0.73 -2.41
C SER A 68 -0.90 -1.55 -3.67
N LEU A 69 -1.26 -2.83 -3.66
CA LEU A 69 -1.21 -3.68 -4.86
C LEU A 69 -2.20 -3.19 -5.92
N ARG A 70 -3.40 -2.76 -5.51
CA ARG A 70 -4.38 -2.17 -6.44
C ARG A 70 -3.85 -0.91 -7.11
N CYS A 71 -3.10 -0.08 -6.40
CA CYS A 71 -2.42 1.08 -6.98
C CYS A 71 -1.44 0.67 -8.10
N VAL A 72 -0.65 -0.38 -7.90
CA VAL A 72 0.27 -0.90 -8.95
C VAL A 72 -0.49 -1.34 -10.19
N GLU A 73 -1.61 -2.04 -10.03
CA GLU A 73 -2.47 -2.46 -11.14
C GLU A 73 -3.01 -1.27 -11.93
N LEU A 74 -3.52 -0.25 -11.24
CA LEU A 74 -4.05 0.97 -11.88
C LEU A 74 -2.98 1.71 -12.68
N VAL A 75 -1.75 1.80 -12.14
CA VAL A 75 -0.62 2.39 -12.87
C VAL A 75 -0.25 1.53 -14.08
N HIS A 76 -0.23 0.20 -13.95
CA HIS A 76 0.03 -0.71 -15.06
C HIS A 76 -0.99 -0.53 -16.19
N GLU A 77 -2.28 -0.44 -15.87
CA GLU A 77 -3.33 -0.14 -16.85
C GLU A 77 -3.11 1.22 -17.53
N GLU A 78 -2.74 2.26 -16.77
CA GLU A 78 -2.48 3.57 -17.36
C GLU A 78 -1.27 3.56 -18.30
N MET A 79 -0.20 2.84 -17.94
CA MET A 79 0.95 2.65 -18.82
C MET A 79 0.55 1.95 -20.14
N GLN A 80 -0.37 0.98 -20.09
CA GLN A 80 -0.92 0.37 -21.31
C GLN A 80 -1.73 1.37 -22.15
N ARG A 81 -2.57 2.21 -21.51
CA ARG A 81 -3.33 3.26 -22.20
C ARG A 81 -2.41 4.28 -22.89
N ILE A 82 -1.27 4.63 -22.27
CA ILE A 82 -0.28 5.52 -22.88
C ILE A 82 0.25 4.94 -24.18
N ILE A 83 0.58 3.64 -24.22
CA ILE A 83 1.05 2.97 -25.45
C ILE A 83 0.00 3.08 -26.56
N GLN A 84 -1.27 2.80 -26.24
CA GLN A 84 -2.39 2.93 -27.18
C GLN A 84 -2.61 4.36 -27.66
N HIS A 85 -2.37 5.35 -26.80
CA HIS A 85 -2.48 6.75 -27.19
C HIS A 85 -1.32 7.19 -28.11
N CYS A 86 -0.10 6.75 -27.80
CA CYS A 86 1.08 6.98 -28.65
C CYS A 86 0.93 6.33 -30.03
N SER A 87 0.31 5.15 -30.11
CA SER A 87 0.00 4.49 -31.39
C SER A 87 -1.06 5.21 -32.22
N ASN A 88 -1.80 6.18 -31.68
CA ASN A 88 -2.83 6.90 -32.42
C ASN A 88 -2.36 8.26 -32.97
N TYR A 89 -1.39 8.90 -32.30
CA TYR A 89 -0.94 10.26 -32.67
C TYR A 89 0.44 10.32 -33.31
N SER A 90 1.35 9.40 -33.02
CA SER A 90 2.72 9.39 -33.58
C SER A 90 2.86 8.56 -34.85
N THR A 91 1.75 8.02 -35.38
CA THR A 91 1.78 6.88 -36.30
C THR A 91 1.53 7.18 -37.76
N GLN A 92 1.39 8.43 -38.20
CA GLN A 92 1.35 8.71 -39.66
C GLN A 92 2.54 8.06 -40.40
N GLU A 93 3.73 8.05 -39.79
CA GLU A 93 4.91 7.38 -40.34
C GLU A 93 4.95 5.86 -40.06
N LEU A 94 4.57 5.44 -38.84
CA LEU A 94 4.55 4.02 -38.45
C LEU A 94 3.44 3.21 -39.13
N LEU A 95 2.36 3.84 -39.58
CA LEU A 95 1.30 3.23 -40.40
C LEU A 95 1.84 2.72 -41.74
N ARG A 96 2.96 3.27 -42.23
CA ARG A 96 3.67 2.74 -43.41
C ARG A 96 4.32 1.38 -43.14
N PHE A 97 4.54 1.03 -41.87
CA PHE A 97 5.20 -0.20 -41.42
C PHE A 97 4.34 -0.92 -40.36
N PRO A 98 3.16 -1.45 -40.75
CA PRO A 98 2.21 -2.04 -39.79
C PRO A 98 2.81 -3.20 -38.96
N LYS A 99 3.68 -4.02 -39.57
CA LYS A 99 4.39 -5.08 -38.83
C LYS A 99 5.34 -4.55 -37.76
N LEU A 100 5.99 -3.41 -38.02
CA LEU A 100 6.88 -2.78 -37.05
C LEU A 100 6.08 -2.17 -35.90
N HIS A 101 4.96 -1.51 -36.23
CA HIS A 101 4.03 -0.98 -35.24
C HIS A 101 3.59 -2.06 -34.25
N ASP A 102 3.09 -3.19 -34.75
CA ASP A 102 2.60 -4.27 -33.90
C ASP A 102 3.70 -4.88 -33.03
N ALA A 103 4.90 -5.06 -33.61
CA ALA A 103 6.07 -5.53 -32.87
C ALA A 103 6.49 -4.58 -31.74
N ILE A 104 6.43 -3.25 -31.95
CA ILE A 104 6.74 -2.28 -30.90
C ILE A 104 5.73 -2.39 -29.76
N VAL A 105 4.43 -2.40 -30.08
CA VAL A 105 3.36 -2.54 -29.06
C VAL A 105 3.53 -3.84 -28.28
N GLU A 106 3.83 -4.94 -28.95
CA GLU A 106 4.07 -6.23 -28.32
C GLU A 106 5.26 -6.20 -27.35
N VAL A 107 6.41 -5.68 -27.79
CA VAL A 107 7.64 -5.60 -26.98
C VAL A 107 7.41 -4.76 -25.72
N VAL A 108 6.79 -3.59 -25.87
CA VAL A 108 6.53 -2.72 -24.72
C VAL A 108 5.51 -3.35 -23.77
N THR A 109 4.44 -3.95 -24.29
CA THR A 109 3.43 -4.63 -23.46
C THR A 109 4.02 -5.85 -22.74
N CYS A 110 4.92 -6.59 -23.38
CA CYS A 110 5.66 -7.69 -22.77
C CYS A 110 6.57 -7.17 -21.63
N LEU A 111 7.30 -6.07 -21.87
CA LEU A 111 8.12 -5.44 -20.85
C LEU A 111 7.30 -5.04 -19.63
N LEU A 112 6.16 -4.36 -19.82
CA LEU A 112 5.29 -3.96 -18.72
C LEU A 112 4.78 -5.17 -17.93
N ARG A 113 4.34 -6.23 -18.63
CA ARG A 113 3.88 -7.47 -17.99
C ARG A 113 4.99 -8.14 -17.18
N ARG A 114 6.24 -8.12 -17.66
CA ARG A 114 7.40 -8.66 -16.94
C ARG A 114 7.76 -7.85 -15.69
N ARG A 115 7.51 -6.53 -15.71
CA ARG A 115 7.81 -5.65 -14.57
C ARG A 115 6.72 -5.65 -13.49
N LEU A 116 5.48 -5.95 -13.84
CA LEU A 116 4.35 -6.00 -12.90
C LEU A 116 4.61 -6.91 -11.66
N PRO A 117 4.97 -8.20 -11.81
CA PRO A 117 5.19 -9.07 -10.64
C PRO A 117 6.38 -8.62 -9.78
N VAL A 118 7.42 -8.04 -10.39
CA VAL A 118 8.59 -7.50 -9.67
C VAL A 118 8.18 -6.33 -8.77
N THR A 119 7.31 -5.45 -9.27
CA THR A 119 6.79 -4.34 -8.47
C THR A 119 5.85 -4.82 -7.38
N ASN A 120 4.99 -5.81 -7.67
CA ASN A 120 4.11 -6.41 -6.67
C ASN A 120 4.90 -7.05 -5.52
N GLU A 121 5.98 -7.77 -5.83
CA GLU A 121 6.89 -8.34 -4.83
C GLU A 121 7.54 -7.25 -3.99
N MET A 122 7.96 -6.14 -4.60
CA MET A 122 8.51 -5.00 -3.85
C MET A 122 7.47 -4.38 -2.91
N VAL A 123 6.23 -4.19 -3.35
CA VAL A 123 5.16 -3.66 -2.49
C VAL A 123 4.85 -4.62 -1.34
N HIS A 124 4.79 -5.92 -1.62
CA HIS A 124 4.65 -6.93 -0.57
C HIS A 124 5.79 -6.85 0.46
N ASN A 125 7.03 -6.73 -0.01
CA ASN A 125 8.21 -6.60 0.84
C ASN A 125 8.17 -5.31 1.68
N LEU A 126 7.70 -4.18 1.14
CA LEU A 126 7.54 -2.94 1.89
C LEU A 126 6.57 -3.14 3.07
N VAL A 127 5.41 -3.76 2.85
CA VAL A 127 4.48 -4.07 3.94
C VAL A 127 5.10 -5.07 4.93
N ALA A 128 5.83 -6.07 4.44
CA ALA A 128 6.51 -7.03 5.31
C ALA A 128 7.57 -6.39 6.20
N ILE A 129 8.28 -5.35 5.72
CA ILE A 129 9.23 -4.57 6.51
C ILE A 129 8.51 -3.86 7.66
N GLU A 130 7.39 -3.20 7.39
CA GLU A 130 6.58 -2.53 8.43
C GLU A 130 6.01 -3.54 9.46
N LEU A 131 5.71 -4.77 9.04
CA LEU A 131 5.26 -5.84 9.94
C LEU A 131 6.40 -6.49 10.74
N ALA A 132 7.64 -6.39 10.28
CA ALA A 132 8.79 -7.05 10.91
C ALA A 132 9.12 -6.43 12.26
N TYR A 133 9.03 -5.11 12.37
CA TYR A 133 9.41 -4.38 13.58
C TYR A 133 8.57 -3.12 13.80
N ILE A 134 8.04 -2.97 15.02
CA ILE A 134 7.34 -1.75 15.44
C ILE A 134 8.30 -0.91 16.26
N ASN A 135 8.64 0.28 15.75
CA ASN A 135 9.51 1.22 16.44
C ASN A 135 8.72 2.11 17.41
N THR A 136 8.57 1.67 18.65
CA THR A 136 7.95 2.47 19.73
C THR A 136 8.78 3.68 20.16
N LYS A 137 10.00 3.86 19.63
CA LYS A 137 10.86 5.02 19.87
C LYS A 137 10.83 6.03 18.71
N HIS A 138 9.92 5.87 17.76
CA HIS A 138 9.76 6.84 16.69
C HIS A 138 9.40 8.23 17.28
N PRO A 139 10.02 9.34 16.83
CA PRO A 139 9.78 10.67 17.39
C PRO A 139 8.29 11.04 17.40
N ASP A 140 7.60 10.80 16.29
CA ASP A 140 6.16 11.10 16.17
C ASP A 140 5.27 10.24 17.08
N PHE A 141 5.77 9.08 17.54
CA PHE A 141 5.03 8.23 18.49
C PHE A 141 5.12 8.79 19.92
N ALA A 142 6.27 9.35 20.30
CA ALA A 142 6.46 9.97 21.61
C ALA A 142 5.64 11.26 21.77
N ASP A 143 5.59 12.09 20.72
CA ASP A 143 4.82 13.34 20.72
C ASP A 143 3.31 13.08 20.82
N ALA A 144 2.81 12.01 20.21
CA ALA A 144 1.41 11.60 20.32
C ALA A 144 1.02 11.19 21.75
N CYS A 145 1.88 10.47 22.48
CA CYS A 145 1.66 10.13 23.89
C CYS A 145 1.69 11.38 24.79
N GLY A 146 2.57 12.35 24.50
CA GLY A 146 2.63 13.61 25.23
C GLY A 146 1.36 14.46 25.06
N LEU A 147 0.81 14.52 23.83
CA LEU A 147 -0.44 15.23 23.53
C LEU A 147 -1.68 14.59 24.18
N MET A 148 -1.70 13.26 24.31
CA MET A 148 -2.79 12.56 25.02
C MET A 148 -2.81 12.86 26.52
N ASN A 149 -1.65 13.03 27.16
CA ASN A 149 -1.59 13.41 28.59
C ASN A 149 -2.11 14.83 28.85
N ASN A 150 -1.93 15.76 27.91
CA ASN A 150 -2.38 17.15 28.07
C ASN A 150 -3.91 17.32 27.89
N ASN A 151 -4.62 16.29 27.42
CA ASN A 151 -6.07 16.30 27.26
C ASN A 151 -6.80 15.59 28.43
N ILE A 152 -6.08 15.22 29.49
CA ILE A 152 -6.60 14.54 30.69
C ILE A 152 -6.52 15.45 31.95
N GLU A 153 -6.01 16.69 31.83
CA GLU A 153 -6.14 17.75 32.83
C GLU A 153 -7.25 18.74 32.45
#